data_AF-A0A662E3D6-F1
#
_entry.id   AF-A0A662E3D6-F1
#
_cell.length_a   1.000
_cell.length_b   1.000
_cell.length_c   1.000
_cell.angle_alpha   90.00
_cell.angle_beta   90.00
_cell.angle_gamma   90.00
#
_symmetry.space_group_name_H-M   'P 1'
#
loop_
_entity.id
_entity.type
_entity.pdbx_description
1 polymer ?
#
loop_
_entity_poly.entity_id
_entity_poly.type
_entity_poly.pdbx_seq_one_letter_code
_entity_poly.pdbx_strand_id
1 'polypeptide(L)'
;MGFTALISVSDKNGVDRLGLGLEKLGWTILSTGGTARALKEAGCHPTEVSDFTGFPEILDGRVKTLHPKVFAGILAAPTQEHRAQLAEMDLAEIDIVVVNLYPFRETVAKDGVTLEQAVEQIDIGGPSLVRAAAKNHARVAVLVDPEDYEGLLREMTEGEISKETRQRLAIKAYRHTAAYDSAISTHLPALVEGGSPSQGAAVAEELLMGDETTLRYGENPHQWGLLARSTPRSGLASARQIQGKELSYNNLGDATGAWRLVWDLPGPGVAVIKHANPCGVGLDPEMDLAFLKARATDPVSAFGGVIAANRPVGRSFAEKVVEQFAEVVVAPDFSEDALEVFAGKKNLRVLQAERPDEAFTVVKAIDGGFVIQEGDHGWDGENRDVATKRRPSDAESRAMELAWRVVKHVGSNAIVVGAEDRIL
;
A
#
# COMPACT_ATOMS: atom_id res chain seq x y z
N MET A 1 37.57 -19.16 -9.65
CA MET A 1 36.61 -18.43 -10.51
C MET A 1 36.02 -17.31 -9.67
N GLY A 2 35.91 -16.10 -10.21
CA GLY A 2 35.30 -14.97 -9.50
C GLY A 2 33.78 -15.09 -9.45
N PHE A 3 33.14 -14.34 -8.56
CA PHE A 3 31.68 -14.28 -8.46
C PHE A 3 31.07 -13.46 -9.60
N THR A 4 29.85 -13.82 -10.02
CA THR A 4 29.18 -13.19 -11.16
C THR A 4 27.83 -12.60 -10.76
N ALA A 5 27.57 -11.36 -11.20
CA ALA A 5 26.29 -10.68 -11.05
C ALA A 5 25.65 -10.45 -12.43
N LEU A 6 24.39 -10.84 -12.61
CA LEU A 6 23.59 -10.54 -13.79
C LEU A 6 22.67 -9.35 -13.49
N ILE A 7 22.84 -8.23 -14.21
CA ILE A 7 22.04 -7.01 -14.05
C ILE A 7 21.24 -6.74 -15.33
N SER A 8 19.92 -6.80 -15.24
CA SER A 8 19.00 -6.55 -16.36
C SER A 8 17.77 -5.80 -15.85
N VAL A 9 17.80 -4.47 -15.92
CA VAL A 9 16.82 -3.58 -15.29
C VAL A 9 16.16 -2.63 -16.29
N SER A 10 14.85 -2.43 -16.13
CA SER A 10 14.07 -1.41 -16.82
C SER A 10 14.18 -0.03 -16.16
N ASP A 11 14.15 0.05 -14.83
CA ASP A 11 14.50 1.27 -14.07
C ASP A 11 16.00 1.26 -13.74
N LYS A 12 16.69 2.35 -14.12
CA LYS A 12 18.14 2.49 -14.01
C LYS A 12 18.57 3.22 -12.73
N ASN A 13 17.63 3.58 -11.87
CA ASN A 13 17.92 4.22 -10.59
C ASN A 13 18.93 3.40 -9.76
N GLY A 14 20.05 4.02 -9.40
CA GLY A 14 21.09 3.41 -8.56
C GLY A 14 21.95 2.33 -9.22
N VAL A 15 21.76 2.04 -10.50
CA VAL A 15 22.52 1.00 -11.23
C VAL A 15 24.00 1.35 -11.36
N ASP A 16 24.32 2.63 -11.50
CA ASP A 16 25.68 3.17 -11.49
C ASP A 16 26.41 2.82 -10.18
N ARG A 17 25.78 3.10 -9.04
CA ARG A 17 26.34 2.82 -7.71
C ARG A 17 26.49 1.32 -7.47
N LEU A 18 25.49 0.55 -7.89
CA LEU A 18 25.52 -0.91 -7.79
C LEU A 18 26.66 -1.51 -8.62
N GLY A 19 26.77 -1.13 -9.89
CA GLY A 19 27.79 -1.61 -10.80
C GLY A 19 29.20 -1.30 -10.30
N LEU A 20 29.47 -0.05 -9.95
CA LEU A 20 30.77 0.38 -9.42
C LEU A 20 31.12 -0.32 -8.10
N GLY A 21 30.12 -0.52 -7.23
CA GLY A 21 30.28 -1.26 -5.98
C GLY A 21 30.70 -2.71 -6.20
N LEU A 22 30.03 -3.41 -7.13
CA LEU A 22 30.32 -4.80 -7.48
C LEU A 22 31.72 -4.94 -8.11
N GLU A 23 32.09 -4.07 -9.05
CA GLU A 23 33.43 -4.12 -9.67
C GLU A 23 34.54 -3.86 -8.65
N LYS A 24 34.34 -2.92 -7.73
CA LYS A 24 35.30 -2.64 -6.65
C LYS A 24 35.52 -3.87 -5.74
N LEU A 25 34.50 -4.70 -5.59
CA LEU A 25 34.56 -5.97 -4.86
C LEU A 25 35.09 -7.13 -5.73
N GLY A 26 35.47 -6.88 -6.99
CA GLY A 26 36.04 -7.86 -7.91
C GLY A 26 35.01 -8.78 -8.59
N TRP A 27 33.74 -8.38 -8.63
CA TRP A 27 32.68 -9.16 -9.26
C TRP A 27 32.65 -8.95 -10.78
N THR A 28 32.38 -10.04 -11.52
CA THR A 28 32.11 -9.96 -12.95
C THR A 28 30.66 -9.55 -13.16
N ILE A 29 30.41 -8.56 -14.01
CA ILE A 29 29.06 -8.10 -14.33
C ILE A 29 28.65 -8.63 -15.70
N LEU A 30 27.55 -9.37 -15.74
CA LEU A 30 26.80 -9.68 -16.96
C LEU A 30 25.63 -8.70 -17.08
N SER A 31 25.36 -8.19 -18.28
CA SER A 31 24.24 -7.26 -18.45
C SER A 31 23.60 -7.30 -19.85
N THR A 32 22.35 -6.83 -19.94
CA THR A 32 21.57 -6.78 -21.19
C THR A 32 21.59 -5.39 -21.80
N GLY A 33 21.50 -5.28 -23.13
CA GLY A 33 21.80 -4.09 -23.95
C GLY A 33 21.63 -2.71 -23.29
N GLY A 34 20.41 -2.31 -22.95
CA GLY A 34 20.16 -0.99 -22.34
C GLY A 34 20.79 -0.79 -20.96
N THR A 35 20.84 -1.85 -20.15
CA THR A 35 21.48 -1.83 -18.82
C THR A 35 23.00 -1.81 -18.96
N ALA A 36 23.55 -2.59 -19.89
CA ALA A 36 24.98 -2.64 -20.19
C ALA A 36 25.48 -1.26 -20.64
N ARG A 37 24.71 -0.54 -21.45
CA ARG A 37 25.03 0.85 -21.85
C ARG A 37 25.11 1.78 -20.64
N ALA A 38 24.10 1.78 -19.78
CA ALA A 38 24.07 2.64 -18.59
C ALA A 38 25.26 2.36 -17.64
N LEU A 39 25.60 1.08 -17.46
CA LEU A 39 26.77 0.66 -16.69
C LEU A 39 28.08 1.13 -17.33
N LYS A 40 28.23 1.00 -18.65
CA LYS A 40 29.41 1.50 -19.40
C LYS A 40 29.56 3.02 -19.26
N GLU A 41 28.46 3.77 -19.34
CA GLU A 41 28.46 5.23 -19.14
C GLU A 41 28.87 5.64 -17.72
N ALA A 42 28.56 4.81 -16.73
CA ALA A 42 29.00 4.99 -15.33
C ALA A 42 30.48 4.59 -15.09
N GLY A 43 31.17 4.06 -16.11
CA GLY A 43 32.56 3.63 -16.03
C GLY A 43 32.78 2.15 -15.67
N CYS A 44 31.72 1.34 -15.69
CA CYS A 44 31.83 -0.11 -15.52
C CYS A 44 32.15 -0.84 -16.83
N HIS A 45 32.58 -2.09 -16.71
CA HIS A 45 33.02 -2.98 -17.78
C HIS A 45 32.16 -4.26 -17.82
N PRO A 46 30.84 -4.16 -18.05
CA PRO A 46 29.98 -5.32 -18.11
C PRO A 46 30.24 -6.14 -19.38
N THR A 47 30.20 -7.46 -19.25
CA THR A 47 30.09 -8.40 -20.37
C THR A 47 28.64 -8.48 -20.80
N GLU A 48 28.37 -8.36 -22.10
CA GLU A 48 27.00 -8.46 -22.61
C GLU A 48 26.52 -9.92 -22.58
N VAL A 49 25.24 -10.13 -22.25
CA VAL A 49 24.65 -11.48 -22.19
C VAL A 49 24.74 -12.21 -23.54
N SER A 50 24.68 -11.48 -24.66
CA SER A 50 24.87 -12.06 -26.01
C SER A 50 26.27 -12.64 -26.18
N ASP A 51 27.30 -11.98 -25.65
CA ASP A 51 28.69 -12.45 -25.72
C ASP A 51 28.88 -13.67 -24.81
N PHE A 52 28.31 -13.63 -23.60
CA PHE A 52 28.34 -14.73 -22.64
C PHE A 52 27.63 -15.99 -23.19
N THR A 53 26.47 -15.81 -23.83
CA THR A 53 25.69 -16.93 -24.37
C THR A 53 26.24 -17.42 -25.71
N GLY A 54 26.77 -16.52 -26.53
CA GLY A 54 27.08 -16.75 -27.94
C GLY A 54 25.84 -16.66 -28.83
N PHE A 55 24.72 -16.12 -28.32
CA PHE A 55 23.45 -16.01 -29.04
C PHE A 55 23.07 -14.53 -29.20
N PRO A 56 22.77 -14.05 -30.42
CA PRO A 56 22.44 -12.66 -30.65
C PRO A 56 21.06 -12.29 -30.10
N GLU A 57 20.84 -11.01 -29.85
CA GLU A 57 19.52 -10.48 -29.55
C GLU A 57 18.63 -10.55 -30.80
N ILE A 58 17.51 -11.27 -30.72
CA ILE A 58 16.54 -11.45 -31.80
C ILE A 58 15.11 -11.11 -31.30
N LEU A 59 14.18 -10.94 -32.24
CA LEU A 59 12.76 -10.67 -31.94
C LEU A 59 12.59 -9.45 -31.02
N ASP A 60 13.31 -8.37 -31.33
CA ASP A 60 13.30 -7.11 -30.58
C ASP A 60 13.59 -7.28 -29.08
N GLY A 61 14.43 -8.26 -28.74
CA GLY A 61 14.88 -8.50 -27.37
C GLY A 61 13.99 -9.40 -26.52
N ARG A 62 12.92 -9.98 -27.11
CA ARG A 62 11.97 -10.85 -26.40
C ARG A 62 12.58 -12.11 -25.79
N VAL A 63 13.70 -12.60 -26.33
CA VAL A 63 14.33 -13.87 -25.91
C VAL A 63 15.80 -13.71 -25.48
N LYS A 64 16.23 -12.49 -25.14
CA LYS A 64 17.65 -12.16 -24.88
C LYS A 64 18.30 -12.92 -23.70
N THR A 65 17.54 -13.28 -22.67
CA THR A 65 18.05 -13.97 -21.47
C THR A 65 17.58 -15.41 -21.33
N LEU A 66 16.64 -15.86 -22.19
CA LEU A 66 16.03 -17.19 -22.16
C LEU A 66 16.97 -18.28 -22.71
N HIS A 67 18.12 -18.44 -22.07
CA HIS A 67 19.19 -19.32 -22.54
C HIS A 67 19.69 -20.29 -21.44
N PRO A 68 19.92 -21.58 -21.74
CA PRO A 68 20.38 -22.56 -20.76
C PRO A 68 21.65 -22.16 -20.01
N LYS A 69 22.64 -21.52 -20.67
CA LYS A 69 23.84 -21.01 -19.98
C LYS A 69 23.52 -20.07 -18.81
N VAL A 70 22.54 -19.18 -18.99
CA VAL A 70 22.13 -18.23 -17.94
C VAL A 70 21.37 -18.98 -16.84
N PHE A 71 20.36 -19.76 -17.22
CA PHE A 71 19.52 -20.45 -16.25
C PHE A 71 20.23 -21.58 -15.50
N ALA A 72 21.18 -22.29 -16.12
CA ALA A 72 22.02 -23.27 -15.44
C ALA A 72 22.93 -22.59 -14.41
N GLY A 73 23.55 -21.47 -14.77
CA GLY A 73 24.36 -20.67 -13.85
C GLY A 73 23.58 -20.16 -12.64
N ILE A 74 22.28 -19.88 -12.79
CA ILE A 74 21.40 -19.46 -11.70
C ILE A 74 20.83 -20.65 -10.90
N LEU A 75 20.39 -21.71 -11.57
CA LEU A 75 19.60 -22.79 -10.97
C LEU A 75 20.43 -23.97 -10.46
N ALA A 76 21.72 -24.04 -10.77
CA ALA A 76 22.60 -25.05 -10.20
C ALA A 76 22.55 -24.99 -8.66
N ALA A 77 22.03 -26.08 -8.07
CA ALA A 77 21.97 -26.25 -6.63
C ALA A 77 23.40 -26.31 -6.06
N PRO A 78 23.61 -25.96 -4.78
CA PRO A 78 24.93 -25.99 -4.14
C PRO A 78 25.42 -27.42 -3.84
N THR A 79 25.15 -28.39 -4.72
CA THR A 79 25.57 -29.80 -4.61
C THR A 79 26.82 -30.07 -5.44
N GLN A 80 27.57 -31.11 -5.06
CA GLN A 80 28.77 -31.50 -5.80
C GLN A 80 28.44 -31.99 -7.22
N GLU A 81 27.30 -32.65 -7.39
CA GLU A 81 26.82 -33.15 -8.67
C GLU A 81 26.54 -32.00 -9.66
N HIS A 82 25.80 -30.98 -9.24
CA HIS A 82 25.50 -29.83 -10.11
C HIS A 82 26.78 -29.04 -10.45
N ARG A 83 27.69 -28.86 -9.48
CA ARG A 83 29.00 -28.23 -9.75
C ARG A 83 29.83 -29.02 -10.77
N ALA A 84 29.81 -30.35 -10.69
CA ALA A 84 30.49 -31.19 -11.67
C ALA A 84 29.88 -31.06 -13.07
N GLN A 85 28.54 -31.03 -13.17
CA GLN A 85 27.84 -30.81 -14.45
C GLN A 85 28.15 -29.43 -15.05
N LEU A 86 28.14 -28.37 -14.24
CA LEU A 86 28.52 -27.04 -14.72
C LEU A 86 29.96 -27.04 -15.26
N ALA A 87 30.90 -27.66 -14.55
CA ALA A 87 32.29 -27.75 -14.99
C ALA A 87 32.46 -28.59 -16.27
N GLU A 88 31.75 -29.71 -16.40
CA GLU A 88 31.77 -30.57 -17.59
C GLU A 88 31.25 -29.82 -18.83
N MET A 89 30.25 -28.96 -18.65
CA MET A 89 29.61 -28.19 -19.72
C MET A 89 30.23 -26.80 -19.93
N ASP A 90 31.31 -26.46 -19.22
CA ASP A 90 31.96 -25.13 -19.24
C ASP A 90 30.98 -23.98 -18.97
N LEU A 91 30.14 -24.16 -17.94
CA LEU A 91 29.12 -23.21 -17.51
C LEU A 91 29.54 -22.51 -16.23
N ALA A 92 29.45 -21.18 -16.21
CA ALA A 92 29.74 -20.37 -15.04
C ALA A 92 28.51 -20.24 -14.11
N GLU A 93 28.77 -20.18 -12.81
CA GLU A 93 27.76 -19.83 -11.80
C GLU A 93 27.42 -18.32 -11.87
N ILE A 94 26.17 -17.99 -11.54
CA ILE A 94 25.66 -16.63 -11.36
C ILE A 94 25.12 -16.53 -9.94
N ASP A 95 25.65 -15.59 -9.15
CA ASP A 95 25.46 -15.53 -7.69
C ASP A 95 24.57 -14.36 -7.26
N ILE A 96 24.48 -13.32 -8.09
CA ILE A 96 23.56 -12.21 -7.91
C ILE A 96 22.75 -12.02 -9.19
N VAL A 97 21.44 -11.83 -9.05
CA VAL A 97 20.54 -11.47 -10.15
C VAL A 97 19.77 -10.21 -9.79
N VAL A 98 19.93 -9.15 -10.59
CA VAL A 98 19.32 -7.84 -10.37
C VAL A 98 18.38 -7.55 -11.54
N VAL A 99 17.08 -7.54 -11.27
CA VAL A 99 16.04 -7.39 -12.28
C VAL A 99 14.86 -6.63 -11.71
N ASN A 100 14.54 -5.47 -12.28
CA ASN A 100 13.22 -4.86 -12.14
C ASN A 100 12.50 -4.96 -13.50
N LEU A 101 11.20 -5.21 -13.43
CA LEU A 101 10.40 -5.61 -14.58
C LEU A 101 10.00 -4.41 -15.46
N TYR A 102 9.49 -4.70 -16.65
CA TYR A 102 8.92 -3.66 -17.51
C TYR A 102 7.71 -2.99 -16.82
N PRO A 103 7.52 -1.67 -17.01
CA PRO A 103 6.50 -0.89 -16.32
C PRO A 103 5.10 -1.13 -16.93
N PHE A 104 4.62 -2.38 -16.84
CA PHE A 104 3.32 -2.79 -17.38
C PHE A 104 2.20 -1.97 -16.75
N ARG A 105 2.20 -1.86 -15.41
CA ARG A 105 1.16 -1.14 -14.64
C ARG A 105 1.12 0.34 -15.00
N GLU A 106 2.28 0.98 -15.05
CA GLU A 106 2.41 2.39 -15.43
C GLU A 106 2.00 2.63 -16.89
N THR A 107 2.11 1.61 -17.74
CA THR A 107 1.67 1.69 -19.13
C THR A 107 0.16 1.55 -19.25
N VAL A 108 -0.44 0.56 -18.59
CA VAL A 108 -1.90 0.35 -18.65
C VAL A 108 -2.71 1.40 -17.87
N ALA A 109 -2.06 2.13 -16.95
CA ALA A 109 -2.66 3.27 -16.26
C ALA A 109 -2.75 4.55 -17.14
N LYS A 110 -2.14 4.58 -18.33
CA LYS A 110 -2.21 5.74 -19.23
C LYS A 110 -3.52 5.75 -20.01
N ASP A 111 -4.09 6.94 -20.16
CA ASP A 111 -5.27 7.14 -20.99
C ASP A 111 -5.02 6.72 -22.44
N GLY A 112 -5.92 5.91 -23.00
CA GLY A 112 -5.89 5.50 -24.41
C GLY A 112 -4.82 4.47 -24.76
N VAL A 113 -4.25 3.75 -23.79
CA VAL A 113 -3.33 2.63 -24.05
C VAL A 113 -3.99 1.57 -24.95
N THR A 114 -3.28 1.12 -25.97
CA THR A 114 -3.79 0.04 -26.85
C THR A 114 -3.38 -1.33 -26.33
N LEU A 115 -4.09 -2.38 -26.77
CA LEU A 115 -3.75 -3.76 -26.46
C LEU A 115 -2.31 -4.09 -26.88
N GLU A 116 -1.88 -3.65 -28.07
CA GLU A 116 -0.53 -3.89 -28.57
C GLU A 116 0.52 -3.24 -27.67
N GLN A 117 0.30 -1.99 -27.24
CA GLN A 117 1.21 -1.29 -26.34
C GLN A 117 1.32 -2.00 -24.99
N ALA A 118 0.22 -2.50 -24.44
CA ALA A 118 0.22 -3.26 -23.20
C ALA A 118 0.95 -4.60 -23.35
N VAL A 119 0.72 -5.32 -24.45
CA VAL A 119 1.36 -6.62 -24.74
C VAL A 119 2.88 -6.49 -24.89
N GLU A 120 3.38 -5.42 -25.50
CA GLU A 120 4.84 -5.17 -25.57
C GLU A 120 5.49 -4.93 -24.20
N GLN A 121 4.72 -4.55 -23.18
CA GLN A 121 5.21 -4.35 -21.81
C GLN A 121 5.12 -5.60 -20.94
N ILE A 122 4.64 -6.73 -21.47
CA ILE A 122 4.63 -8.01 -20.75
C ILE A 122 6.03 -8.64 -20.86
N ASP A 123 6.78 -8.59 -19.76
CA ASP A 123 8.12 -9.13 -19.65
C ASP A 123 8.07 -10.65 -19.42
N ILE A 124 8.79 -11.39 -20.26
CA ILE A 124 8.96 -12.84 -20.13
C ILE A 124 10.30 -13.18 -19.48
N GLY A 125 11.35 -12.48 -19.87
CA GLY A 125 12.71 -12.76 -19.43
C GLY A 125 12.93 -12.36 -17.97
N GLY A 126 12.44 -11.17 -17.58
CA GLY A 126 12.56 -10.64 -16.23
C GLY A 126 11.95 -11.56 -15.17
N PRO A 127 10.65 -11.89 -15.23
CA PRO A 127 10.03 -12.77 -14.23
C PRO A 127 10.67 -14.16 -14.21
N SER A 128 11.12 -14.67 -15.37
CA SER A 128 11.83 -15.95 -15.43
C SER A 128 13.16 -15.92 -14.65
N LEU A 129 13.97 -14.87 -14.83
CA LEU A 129 15.22 -14.67 -14.10
C LEU A 129 14.98 -14.50 -12.59
N VAL A 130 14.01 -13.65 -12.22
CA VAL A 130 13.64 -13.39 -10.83
C VAL A 130 13.22 -14.69 -10.13
N ARG A 131 12.32 -15.47 -10.74
CA ARG A 131 11.85 -16.74 -10.18
C ARG A 131 12.96 -17.79 -10.10
N ALA A 132 13.85 -17.85 -11.09
CA ALA A 132 14.98 -18.78 -11.07
C ALA A 132 15.95 -18.47 -9.91
N ALA A 133 16.30 -17.20 -9.74
CA ALA A 133 17.17 -16.75 -8.67
C ALA A 133 16.53 -16.94 -7.28
N ALA A 134 15.27 -16.53 -7.13
CA ALA A 134 14.51 -16.70 -5.89
C ALA A 134 14.34 -18.19 -5.49
N LYS A 135 14.11 -19.08 -6.47
CA LYS A 135 14.07 -20.53 -6.23
C LYS A 135 15.39 -21.03 -5.64
N ASN A 136 16.53 -20.54 -6.12
CA ASN A 136 17.85 -20.98 -5.70
C ASN A 136 18.51 -20.06 -4.65
N HIS A 137 17.70 -19.45 -3.77
CA HIS A 137 18.17 -18.54 -2.71
C HIS A 137 19.11 -19.19 -1.69
N ALA A 138 19.27 -20.51 -1.71
CA ALA A 138 20.33 -21.18 -0.96
C ALA A 138 21.72 -20.67 -1.37
N ARG A 139 21.90 -20.31 -2.66
CA ARG A 139 23.13 -19.79 -3.24
C ARG A 139 23.00 -18.36 -3.79
N VAL A 140 21.91 -18.06 -4.51
CA VAL A 140 21.78 -16.83 -5.31
C VAL A 140 21.04 -15.72 -4.56
N ALA A 141 21.55 -14.49 -4.59
CA ALA A 141 20.81 -13.31 -4.13
C ALA A 141 20.05 -12.67 -5.30
N VAL A 142 18.80 -12.29 -5.08
CA VAL A 142 17.94 -11.66 -6.10
C VAL A 142 17.51 -10.26 -5.66
N LEU A 143 17.69 -9.24 -6.49
CA LEU A 143 17.27 -7.88 -6.20
C LEU A 143 16.28 -7.42 -7.25
N VAL A 144 15.10 -6.99 -6.79
CA VAL A 144 14.01 -6.49 -7.65
C VAL A 144 13.73 -5.00 -7.46
N ASP A 145 14.42 -4.37 -6.53
CA ASP A 145 14.16 -3.01 -6.08
C ASP A 145 15.49 -2.27 -5.80
N PRO A 146 15.70 -1.08 -6.39
CA PRO A 146 16.86 -0.23 -6.11
C PRO A 146 17.12 0.07 -4.63
N GLU A 147 16.09 0.08 -3.78
CA GLU A 147 16.25 0.37 -2.35
C GLU A 147 17.11 -0.68 -1.61
N ASP A 148 17.20 -1.91 -2.14
CA ASP A 148 18.02 -2.97 -1.54
C ASP A 148 19.51 -2.89 -1.93
N TYR A 149 19.89 -2.05 -2.90
CA TYR A 149 21.25 -2.04 -3.46
C TYR A 149 22.31 -1.65 -2.43
N GLU A 150 22.07 -0.58 -1.67
CA GLU A 150 23.02 -0.07 -0.68
C GLU A 150 23.22 -1.06 0.47
N GLY A 151 22.12 -1.64 0.97
CA GLY A 151 22.15 -2.62 2.05
C GLY A 151 22.96 -3.86 1.66
N LEU A 152 22.78 -4.37 0.44
CA LEU A 152 23.54 -5.50 -0.07
C LEU A 152 25.03 -5.19 -0.19
N LEU A 153 25.39 -4.07 -0.82
CA LEU A 153 26.80 -3.68 -0.99
C LEU A 153 27.52 -3.52 0.36
N ARG A 154 26.82 -2.99 1.37
CA ARG A 154 27.34 -2.87 2.73
C ARG A 154 27.63 -4.24 3.33
N GLU A 155 26.66 -5.15 3.27
CA GLU A 155 26.82 -6.52 3.75
C GLU A 155 27.99 -7.23 3.04
N MET A 156 28.12 -7.07 1.72
CA MET A 156 29.21 -7.63 0.93
C MET A 156 30.59 -7.04 1.24
N THR A 157 30.65 -5.80 1.74
CA THR A 157 31.90 -5.16 2.17
C THR A 157 32.34 -5.67 3.54
N GLU A 158 31.38 -6.04 4.39
CA GLU A 158 31.61 -6.57 5.74
C GLU A 158 31.83 -8.08 5.77
N GLY A 159 31.39 -8.80 4.73
CA GLY A 159 31.58 -10.24 4.59
C GLY A 159 30.82 -10.85 3.42
N GLU A 160 30.31 -12.06 3.60
CA GLU A 160 29.46 -12.73 2.61
C GLU A 160 27.99 -12.35 2.80
N ILE A 161 27.20 -12.39 1.72
CA ILE A 161 25.75 -12.23 1.81
C ILE A 161 25.20 -13.36 2.69
N SER A 162 24.49 -13.02 3.75
CA SER A 162 23.91 -13.98 4.68
C SER A 162 22.80 -14.81 4.02
N LYS A 163 22.54 -15.99 4.59
CA LYS A 163 21.40 -16.82 4.18
C LYS A 163 20.09 -16.08 4.43
N GLU A 164 20.01 -15.37 5.54
CA GLU A 164 18.86 -14.58 5.97
C GLU A 164 18.55 -13.47 4.96
N THR A 165 19.57 -12.75 4.48
CA THR A 165 19.41 -11.77 3.39
C THR A 165 18.88 -12.43 2.12
N ARG A 166 19.48 -13.55 1.66
CA ARG A 166 19.01 -14.23 0.45
C ARG A 166 17.56 -14.71 0.56
N GLN A 167 17.17 -15.23 1.72
CA GLN A 167 15.80 -15.67 1.99
C GLN A 167 14.81 -14.50 1.98
N ARG A 168 15.14 -13.39 2.65
CA ARG A 168 14.34 -12.16 2.64
C ARG A 168 14.14 -11.62 1.22
N LEU A 169 15.23 -11.54 0.46
CA LEU A 169 15.24 -11.09 -0.93
C LEU A 169 14.41 -12.01 -1.85
N ALA A 170 14.49 -13.33 -1.66
CA ALA A 170 13.68 -14.29 -2.41
C ALA A 170 12.18 -14.16 -2.13
N ILE A 171 11.79 -13.92 -0.88
CA ILE A 171 10.40 -13.63 -0.52
C ILE A 171 9.92 -12.35 -1.22
N LYS A 172 10.72 -11.27 -1.18
CA LYS A 172 10.43 -10.01 -1.88
C LYS A 172 10.29 -10.23 -3.39
N ALA A 173 11.18 -11.02 -4.00
CA ALA A 173 11.15 -11.36 -5.42
C ALA A 173 9.88 -12.10 -5.83
N TYR A 174 9.43 -13.10 -5.06
CA TYR A 174 8.17 -13.80 -5.36
C TYR A 174 6.95 -12.89 -5.20
N ARG A 175 6.93 -12.04 -4.18
CA ARG A 175 5.88 -11.02 -4.01
C ARG A 175 5.85 -10.08 -5.21
N HIS A 176 7.00 -9.60 -5.67
CA HIS A 176 7.11 -8.74 -6.84
C HIS A 176 6.54 -9.39 -8.12
N THR A 177 6.86 -10.67 -8.38
CA THR A 177 6.28 -11.37 -9.54
C THR A 177 4.79 -11.67 -9.39
N ALA A 178 4.30 -11.96 -8.18
CA ALA A 178 2.87 -12.16 -7.93
C ALA A 178 2.07 -10.87 -8.17
N ALA A 179 2.59 -9.75 -7.68
CA ALA A 179 2.10 -8.41 -7.96
C ALA A 179 2.04 -8.10 -9.46
N TYR A 180 3.12 -8.39 -10.19
CA TYR A 180 3.23 -8.17 -11.63
C TYR A 180 2.20 -9.00 -12.42
N ASP A 181 2.09 -10.29 -12.14
CA ASP A 181 1.11 -11.17 -12.80
C ASP A 181 -0.33 -10.79 -12.42
N SER A 182 -0.56 -10.28 -11.20
CA SER A 182 -1.87 -9.75 -10.79
C SER A 182 -2.27 -8.53 -11.60
N ALA A 183 -1.36 -7.60 -11.86
CA ALA A 183 -1.63 -6.44 -12.73
C ALA A 183 -1.98 -6.88 -14.16
N ILE A 184 -1.24 -7.84 -14.72
CA ILE A 184 -1.54 -8.40 -16.05
C ILE A 184 -2.93 -9.03 -16.06
N SER A 185 -3.23 -9.89 -15.09
CA SER A 185 -4.53 -10.58 -15.02
C SER A 185 -5.72 -9.64 -14.77
N THR A 186 -5.48 -8.49 -14.15
CA THR A 186 -6.50 -7.46 -13.90
C THR A 186 -6.80 -6.64 -15.15
N HIS A 187 -5.76 -6.18 -15.85
CA HIS A 187 -5.90 -5.22 -16.95
C HIS A 187 -6.03 -5.85 -18.34
N LEU A 188 -5.33 -6.96 -18.62
CA LEU A 188 -5.32 -7.56 -19.96
C LEU A 188 -6.72 -8.02 -20.42
N PRO A 189 -7.55 -8.68 -19.59
CA PRO A 189 -8.90 -9.07 -20.02
C PRO A 189 -9.76 -7.87 -20.44
N ALA A 190 -9.70 -6.76 -19.71
CA ALA A 190 -10.44 -5.55 -20.04
C ALA A 190 -10.04 -4.95 -21.40
N LEU A 191 -8.75 -5.04 -21.76
CA LEU A 191 -8.24 -4.59 -23.07
C LEU A 191 -8.63 -5.52 -24.21
N VAL A 192 -8.72 -6.83 -23.96
CA VAL A 192 -9.04 -7.85 -24.97
C VAL A 192 -10.54 -7.95 -25.23
N GLU A 193 -11.33 -7.99 -24.15
CA GLU A 193 -12.79 -8.23 -24.20
C GLU A 193 -13.58 -6.91 -24.35
N GLY A 194 -12.94 -5.79 -24.02
CA GLY A 194 -13.58 -4.48 -23.91
C GLY A 194 -14.31 -4.32 -22.57
N GLY A 195 -14.17 -3.15 -21.95
CA GLY A 195 -14.84 -2.81 -20.69
C GLY A 195 -13.85 -2.39 -19.60
N SER A 196 -14.18 -2.71 -18.34
CA SER A 196 -13.37 -2.37 -17.17
C SER A 196 -12.86 -3.63 -16.48
N PRO A 197 -11.73 -3.56 -15.76
CA PRO A 197 -11.24 -4.67 -14.94
C PRO A 197 -12.31 -5.21 -13.98
N SER A 198 -12.24 -6.52 -13.71
CA SER A 198 -13.05 -7.14 -12.68
C SER A 198 -12.75 -6.51 -11.31
N GLN A 199 -13.79 -6.14 -10.56
CA GLN A 199 -13.64 -5.59 -9.21
C GLN A 199 -12.93 -6.57 -8.27
N GLY A 200 -13.15 -7.89 -8.45
CA GLY A 200 -12.43 -8.90 -7.67
C GLY A 200 -10.94 -8.97 -8.02
N ALA A 201 -10.59 -8.79 -9.29
CA ALA A 201 -9.19 -8.76 -9.73
C ALA A 201 -8.48 -7.49 -9.22
N ALA A 202 -9.15 -6.33 -9.30
CA ALA A 202 -8.62 -5.07 -8.76
C ALA A 202 -8.35 -5.14 -7.25
N VAL A 203 -9.27 -5.73 -6.46
CA VAL A 203 -9.07 -5.96 -5.02
C VAL A 203 -7.88 -6.89 -4.76
N ALA A 204 -7.74 -7.97 -5.54
CA ALA A 204 -6.62 -8.90 -5.40
C ALA A 204 -5.27 -8.23 -5.73
N GLU A 205 -5.22 -7.43 -6.79
CA GLU A 205 -4.05 -6.65 -7.16
C GLU A 205 -3.67 -5.67 -6.05
N GLU A 206 -4.61 -4.90 -5.52
CA GLU A 206 -4.36 -3.95 -4.44
C GLU A 206 -3.77 -4.63 -3.19
N LEU A 207 -4.31 -5.80 -2.82
CA LEU A 207 -3.81 -6.57 -1.67
C LEU A 207 -2.39 -7.12 -1.89
N LEU A 208 -2.07 -7.60 -3.09
CA LEU A 208 -0.75 -8.15 -3.43
C LEU A 208 0.32 -7.07 -3.61
N MET A 209 -0.07 -5.89 -4.07
CA MET A 209 0.82 -4.73 -4.25
C MET A 209 1.05 -3.94 -2.96
N GLY A 210 0.24 -4.18 -1.94
CA GLY A 210 0.19 -3.35 -0.75
C GLY A 210 1.31 -3.61 0.25
N ASP A 211 1.71 -2.55 0.96
CA ASP A 211 2.62 -2.66 2.09
C ASP A 211 1.90 -3.26 3.30
N GLU A 212 2.48 -4.33 3.86
CA GLU A 212 1.94 -5.02 5.03
C GLU A 212 2.58 -4.54 6.33
N THR A 213 1.78 -4.34 7.38
CA THR A 213 2.25 -4.09 8.74
C THR A 213 1.51 -4.98 9.72
N THR A 214 2.25 -5.85 10.41
CA THR A 214 1.67 -6.67 11.48
C THR A 214 1.20 -5.79 12.63
N LEU A 215 -0.06 -5.98 13.03
CA LEU A 215 -0.63 -5.34 14.19
C LEU A 215 -0.37 -6.20 15.43
N ARG A 216 -0.39 -5.59 16.61
CA ARG A 216 -0.14 -6.30 17.88
C ARG A 216 -1.08 -7.49 18.10
N TYR A 217 -2.34 -7.33 17.70
CA TYR A 217 -3.38 -8.35 17.67
C TYR A 217 -4.51 -7.84 16.75
N GLY A 218 -5.47 -8.71 16.44
CA GLY A 218 -6.69 -8.39 15.70
C GLY A 218 -7.71 -7.65 16.57
N GLU A 219 -8.99 -7.96 16.44
CA GLU A 219 -10.03 -7.35 17.28
C GLU A 219 -9.85 -7.70 18.77
N ASN A 220 -9.41 -8.93 19.05
CA ASN A 220 -9.15 -9.44 20.40
C ASN A 220 -7.69 -9.92 20.56
N PRO A 221 -7.12 -9.91 21.78
CA PRO A 221 -5.71 -10.23 22.02
C PRO A 221 -5.22 -11.62 21.56
N HIS A 222 -6.12 -12.59 21.41
CA HIS A 222 -5.80 -13.95 20.97
C HIS A 222 -5.82 -14.10 19.43
N GLN A 223 -6.22 -13.05 18.70
CA GLN A 223 -6.29 -13.03 17.24
C GLN A 223 -5.07 -12.27 16.71
N TRP A 224 -4.49 -12.74 15.60
CA TRP A 224 -3.48 -11.96 14.87
C TRP A 224 -4.16 -10.83 14.08
N GLY A 225 -3.41 -9.78 13.72
CA GLY A 225 -3.90 -8.67 12.92
C GLY A 225 -2.84 -8.15 11.94
N LEU A 226 -3.29 -7.63 10.81
CA LEU A 226 -2.45 -7.08 9.75
C LEU A 226 -3.14 -5.86 9.15
N LEU A 227 -2.37 -4.81 8.85
CA LEU A 227 -2.78 -3.71 8.00
C LEU A 227 -2.07 -3.85 6.65
N ALA A 228 -2.83 -4.00 5.57
CA ALA A 228 -2.34 -3.87 4.20
C ALA A 228 -2.69 -2.46 3.68
N ARG A 229 -1.71 -1.75 3.13
CA ARG A 229 -1.88 -0.39 2.58
C ARG A 229 -1.88 -0.42 1.06
N SER A 230 -2.73 0.39 0.45
CA SER A 230 -2.72 0.60 -0.99
C SER A 230 -1.37 1.15 -1.49
N THR A 231 -1.05 0.85 -2.75
CA THR A 231 0.08 1.42 -3.50
C THR A 231 -0.45 1.99 -4.82
N PRO A 232 -0.44 3.33 -5.03
CA PRO A 232 0.10 4.36 -4.14
C PRO A 232 -0.70 4.50 -2.83
N ARG A 233 0.00 4.94 -1.79
CA ARG A 233 -0.55 5.11 -0.43
C ARG A 233 -1.67 6.15 -0.44
N SER A 234 -2.86 5.76 0.02
CA SER A 234 -4.02 6.66 0.16
C SER A 234 -4.81 6.40 1.45
N GLY A 235 -5.76 7.30 1.74
CA GLY A 235 -6.74 7.16 2.82
C GLY A 235 -6.15 7.08 4.24
N LEU A 236 -6.98 6.64 5.19
CA LEU A 236 -6.60 6.56 6.61
C LEU A 236 -5.49 5.54 6.88
N ALA A 237 -5.39 4.49 6.06
CA ALA A 237 -4.30 3.53 6.15
C ALA A 237 -2.91 4.20 6.00
N SER A 238 -2.87 5.34 5.30
CA SER A 238 -1.68 6.14 5.04
C SER A 238 -1.58 7.40 5.92
N ALA A 239 -2.46 7.53 6.93
CA ALA A 239 -2.45 8.65 7.85
C ALA A 239 -1.09 8.80 8.55
N ARG A 240 -0.60 10.04 8.64
CA ARG A 240 0.61 10.36 9.37
C ARG A 240 0.30 10.36 10.86
N GLN A 241 0.84 9.37 11.56
CA GLN A 241 0.81 9.35 13.02
C GLN A 241 1.87 10.32 13.58
N ILE A 242 1.40 11.42 14.16
CA ILE A 242 2.27 12.48 14.72
C ILE A 242 2.81 12.08 16.10
N GLN A 243 1.98 11.44 16.92
CA GLN A 243 2.36 10.96 18.25
C GLN A 243 1.54 9.74 18.69
N GLY A 244 1.85 9.24 19.89
CA GLY A 244 1.08 8.20 20.57
C GLY A 244 1.66 6.80 20.40
N LYS A 245 0.98 5.82 21.01
CA LYS A 245 1.30 4.39 20.84
C LYS A 245 0.95 3.91 19.44
N GLU A 246 1.49 2.76 19.03
CA GLU A 246 1.04 2.05 17.83
C GLU A 246 -0.50 1.92 17.79
N LEU A 247 -1.05 2.03 16.58
CA LEU A 247 -2.47 1.81 16.31
C LEU A 247 -2.81 0.33 16.43
N SER A 248 -3.92 0.03 17.13
CA SER A 248 -4.51 -1.32 17.15
C SER A 248 -5.49 -1.52 15.98
N TYR A 249 -5.90 -2.78 15.75
CA TYR A 249 -6.95 -3.12 14.81
C TYR A 249 -8.24 -2.30 15.05
N ASN A 250 -8.68 -2.24 16.31
CA ASN A 250 -9.90 -1.48 16.67
C ASN A 250 -9.71 0.03 16.50
N ASN A 251 -8.50 0.56 16.74
CA ASN A 251 -8.23 1.97 16.48
C ASN A 251 -8.38 2.30 14.99
N LEU A 252 -7.90 1.43 14.09
CA LEU A 252 -8.03 1.62 12.64
C LEU A 252 -9.49 1.54 12.19
N GLY A 253 -10.25 0.58 12.71
CA GLY A 253 -11.69 0.47 12.44
C GLY A 253 -12.48 1.69 12.91
N ASP A 254 -12.33 2.07 14.17
CA ASP A 254 -13.04 3.20 14.77
C ASP A 254 -12.62 4.53 14.13
N ALA A 255 -11.34 4.72 13.83
CA ALA A 255 -10.87 5.91 13.12
C ALA A 255 -11.36 5.96 11.68
N THR A 256 -11.49 4.83 10.98
CA THR A 256 -12.08 4.78 9.63
C THR A 256 -13.54 5.19 9.67
N GLY A 257 -14.31 4.65 10.63
CA GLY A 257 -15.71 5.03 10.84
C GLY A 257 -15.85 6.52 11.17
N ALA A 258 -15.04 7.02 12.10
CA ALA A 258 -15.09 8.42 12.53
C ALA A 258 -14.71 9.38 11.39
N TRP A 259 -13.66 9.03 10.64
CA TRP A 259 -13.16 9.82 9.53
C TRP A 259 -14.16 9.88 8.37
N ARG A 260 -14.75 8.76 7.98
CA ARG A 260 -15.79 8.76 6.93
C ARG A 260 -17.04 9.51 7.37
N LEU A 261 -17.52 9.28 8.60
CA LEU A 261 -18.70 9.97 9.13
C LEU A 261 -18.49 11.49 9.16
N VAL A 262 -17.36 11.98 9.66
CA VAL A 262 -17.14 13.43 9.80
C VAL A 262 -17.11 14.15 8.44
N TRP A 263 -16.69 13.45 7.37
CA TRP A 263 -16.71 13.98 6.01
C TRP A 263 -18.08 13.90 5.33
N ASP A 264 -18.99 13.06 5.81
CA ASP A 264 -20.38 13.01 5.36
C ASP A 264 -21.26 14.13 5.96
N LEU A 265 -20.77 14.85 6.98
CA LEU A 265 -21.50 15.94 7.65
C LEU A 265 -21.78 17.13 6.71
N PRO A 266 -22.92 17.83 6.88
CA PRO A 266 -23.32 18.93 6.00
C PRO A 266 -22.51 20.24 6.23
N GLY A 267 -21.54 20.23 7.15
CA GLY A 267 -20.74 21.41 7.49
C GLY A 267 -19.54 21.07 8.39
N PRO A 268 -18.81 22.10 8.86
CA PRO A 268 -17.75 21.93 9.84
C PRO A 268 -18.26 21.18 11.07
N GLY A 269 -17.58 20.10 11.45
CA GLY A 269 -18.09 19.23 12.50
C GLY A 269 -17.09 18.23 13.04
N VAL A 270 -17.51 17.62 14.15
CA VAL A 270 -16.77 16.64 14.92
C VAL A 270 -17.63 15.40 15.13
N ALA A 271 -17.03 14.23 14.96
CA ALA A 271 -17.64 12.94 15.20
C ALA A 271 -16.86 12.18 16.27
N VAL A 272 -17.56 11.44 17.12
CA VAL A 272 -16.98 10.58 18.15
C VAL A 272 -17.51 9.16 17.95
N ILE A 273 -16.62 8.22 17.66
CA ILE A 273 -16.91 6.79 17.51
C ILE A 273 -16.35 6.02 18.70
N LYS A 274 -17.06 4.98 19.12
CA LYS A 274 -16.52 3.96 20.01
C LYS A 274 -17.10 2.59 19.62
N HIS A 275 -16.24 1.60 19.43
CA HIS A 275 -16.64 0.24 19.06
C HIS A 275 -17.56 0.23 17.83
N ALA A 276 -17.10 0.89 16.75
CA ALA A 276 -17.76 1.06 15.46
C ALA A 276 -19.12 1.79 15.49
N ASN A 277 -19.50 2.41 16.62
CA ASN A 277 -20.76 3.13 16.75
C ASN A 277 -20.56 4.62 17.04
N PRO A 278 -21.31 5.52 16.37
CA PRO A 278 -21.33 6.93 16.71
C PRO A 278 -21.94 7.16 18.08
N CYS A 279 -21.16 7.75 18.99
CA CYS A 279 -21.62 8.17 20.31
C CYS A 279 -21.79 9.70 20.43
N GLY A 280 -21.36 10.46 19.41
CA GLY A 280 -21.53 11.90 19.38
C GLY A 280 -21.22 12.50 18.02
N VAL A 281 -22.02 13.48 17.60
CA VAL A 281 -21.79 14.31 16.41
C VAL A 281 -22.21 15.73 16.74
N GLY A 282 -21.37 16.71 16.38
CA GLY A 282 -21.65 18.12 16.56
C GLY A 282 -21.17 18.95 15.38
N LEU A 283 -21.96 19.95 15.00
CA LEU A 283 -21.68 20.91 13.95
C LEU A 283 -21.44 22.29 14.57
N ASP A 284 -20.33 22.90 14.20
CA ASP A 284 -20.01 24.28 14.54
C ASP A 284 -18.81 24.75 13.69
N PRO A 285 -18.77 26.01 13.22
CA PRO A 285 -17.56 26.57 12.61
C PRO A 285 -16.32 26.52 13.52
N GLU A 286 -16.51 26.60 14.84
CA GLU A 286 -15.44 26.48 15.84
C GLU A 286 -15.33 25.03 16.33
N MET A 287 -14.21 24.35 16.01
CA MET A 287 -14.09 22.90 16.22
C MET A 287 -14.21 22.48 17.69
N ASP A 288 -13.78 23.30 18.63
CA ASP A 288 -13.93 23.04 20.06
C ASP A 288 -15.40 23.08 20.49
N LEU A 289 -16.21 24.00 19.95
CA LEU A 289 -17.66 24.02 20.17
C LEU A 289 -18.34 22.81 19.51
N ALA A 290 -17.93 22.45 18.29
CA ALA A 290 -18.42 21.24 17.62
C ALA A 290 -18.14 19.98 18.45
N PHE A 291 -16.94 19.88 19.03
CA PHE A 291 -16.59 18.77 19.93
C PHE A 291 -17.41 18.77 21.22
N LEU A 292 -17.63 19.93 21.84
CA LEU A 292 -18.46 20.02 23.05
C LEU A 292 -19.90 19.57 22.78
N LYS A 293 -20.46 19.92 21.62
CA LYS A 293 -21.78 19.44 21.18
C LYS A 293 -21.79 17.92 20.93
N ALA A 294 -20.78 17.39 20.26
CA ALA A 294 -20.65 15.96 20.03
C ALA A 294 -20.56 15.19 21.35
N ARG A 295 -19.68 15.62 22.26
CA ARG A 295 -19.50 15.01 23.59
C ARG A 295 -20.77 15.06 24.43
N ALA A 296 -21.61 16.09 24.27
CA ALA A 296 -22.84 16.24 25.05
C ALA A 296 -23.92 15.20 24.71
N THR A 297 -23.81 14.48 23.59
CA THR A 297 -24.74 13.39 23.20
C THR A 297 -24.68 12.27 24.24
N ASP A 298 -23.49 11.66 24.38
CA ASP A 298 -23.24 10.64 25.41
C ASP A 298 -21.82 10.81 25.97
N PRO A 299 -21.65 11.61 27.04
CA PRO A 299 -20.35 11.84 27.65
C PRO A 299 -19.70 10.58 28.21
N VAL A 300 -20.51 9.59 28.63
CA VAL A 300 -20.02 8.34 29.22
C VAL A 300 -19.43 7.46 28.12
N SER A 301 -20.12 7.34 26.98
CA SER A 301 -19.62 6.59 25.84
C SER A 301 -18.45 7.30 25.15
N ALA A 302 -18.44 8.63 25.08
CA ALA A 302 -17.35 9.39 24.48
C ALA A 302 -16.00 9.18 25.19
N PHE A 303 -15.99 8.76 26.46
CA PHE A 303 -14.77 8.45 27.19
C PHE A 303 -14.03 7.25 26.56
N GLY A 304 -12.81 7.49 26.09
CA GLY A 304 -12.00 6.51 25.36
C GLY A 304 -12.40 6.30 23.91
N GLY A 305 -13.24 7.19 23.36
CA GLY A 305 -13.61 7.17 21.94
C GLY A 305 -12.49 7.62 21.02
N VAL A 306 -12.75 7.46 19.72
CA VAL A 306 -12.00 8.04 18.61
C VAL A 306 -12.72 9.30 18.14
N ILE A 307 -11.99 10.40 18.09
CA ILE A 307 -12.51 11.73 17.76
C ILE A 307 -12.01 12.12 16.36
N ALA A 308 -12.90 12.51 15.47
CA ALA A 308 -12.58 12.99 14.14
C ALA A 308 -13.13 14.40 13.90
N ALA A 309 -12.34 15.28 13.29
CA ALA A 309 -12.74 16.62 12.88
C ALA A 309 -12.51 16.83 11.38
N ASN A 310 -13.49 17.37 10.64
CA ASN A 310 -13.34 17.60 9.18
C ASN A 310 -12.69 18.96 8.83
N ARG A 311 -12.13 19.66 9.81
CA ARG A 311 -11.38 20.91 9.66
C ARG A 311 -10.10 20.87 10.50
N PRO A 312 -9.08 21.69 10.17
CA PRO A 312 -7.90 21.86 11.00
C PRO A 312 -8.27 22.22 12.44
N VAL A 313 -7.52 21.71 13.42
CA VAL A 313 -7.81 21.93 14.84
C VAL A 313 -6.73 22.76 15.55
N GLY A 314 -7.22 23.65 16.42
CA GLY A 314 -6.46 24.60 17.23
C GLY A 314 -6.20 24.14 18.66
N ARG A 315 -5.41 24.91 19.42
CA ARG A 315 -5.24 24.74 20.87
C ARG A 315 -6.54 24.59 21.64
N SER A 316 -7.55 25.44 21.41
CA SER A 316 -8.82 25.39 22.14
C SER A 316 -9.49 24.01 22.01
N PHE A 317 -9.46 23.41 20.81
CA PHE A 317 -9.97 22.06 20.59
C PHE A 317 -9.16 21.03 21.36
N ALA A 318 -7.84 21.12 21.28
CA ALA A 318 -6.95 20.19 21.97
C ALA A 318 -7.17 20.24 23.49
N GLU A 319 -7.30 21.44 24.07
CA GLU A 319 -7.58 21.65 25.50
C GLU A 319 -8.89 20.97 25.91
N LYS A 320 -9.96 21.09 25.11
CA LYS A 320 -11.23 20.40 25.37
C LYS A 320 -11.13 18.88 25.26
N VAL A 321 -10.41 18.37 24.27
CA VAL A 321 -10.25 16.92 24.09
C VAL A 321 -9.48 16.31 25.27
N VAL A 322 -8.41 16.95 25.75
CA VAL A 322 -7.57 16.39 26.82
C VAL A 322 -8.19 16.47 28.23
N GLU A 323 -9.34 17.17 28.38
CA GLU A 323 -10.19 17.12 29.58
C GLU A 323 -10.72 15.70 29.85
N GLN A 324 -10.80 14.85 28.82
CA GLN A 324 -11.20 13.45 28.93
C GLN A 324 -10.16 12.49 28.36
N PHE A 325 -10.38 11.20 28.57
CA PHE A 325 -9.61 10.16 27.89
C PHE A 325 -10.11 10.00 26.45
N ALA A 326 -9.21 9.99 25.49
CA ALA A 326 -9.45 9.65 24.09
C ALA A 326 -8.34 8.71 23.60
N GLU A 327 -8.69 7.73 22.77
CA GLU A 327 -7.71 6.78 22.22
C GLU A 327 -6.99 7.37 21.00
N VAL A 328 -7.77 8.01 20.11
CA VAL A 328 -7.31 8.57 18.83
C VAL A 328 -8.00 9.90 18.57
N VAL A 329 -7.25 10.87 18.03
CA VAL A 329 -7.77 12.08 17.41
C VAL A 329 -7.29 12.12 15.96
N VAL A 330 -8.20 12.34 15.02
CA VAL A 330 -7.89 12.48 13.59
C VAL A 330 -8.44 13.81 13.04
N ALA A 331 -7.61 14.53 12.29
CA ALA A 331 -7.95 15.80 11.66
C ALA A 331 -7.15 15.97 10.36
N PRO A 332 -7.56 16.87 9.44
CA PRO A 332 -6.79 17.13 8.23
C PRO A 332 -5.48 17.86 8.53
N ASP A 333 -5.44 18.65 9.61
CA ASP A 333 -4.25 19.34 10.06
C ASP A 333 -4.34 19.76 11.53
N PHE A 334 -3.18 20.03 12.13
CA PHE A 334 -3.04 20.45 13.51
C PHE A 334 -2.10 21.65 13.60
N SER A 335 -2.54 22.68 14.32
CA SER A 335 -1.67 23.78 14.74
C SER A 335 -0.57 23.30 15.71
N GLU A 336 0.56 24.01 15.75
CA GLU A 336 1.67 23.67 16.65
C GLU A 336 1.26 23.70 18.12
N ASP A 337 0.44 24.68 18.51
CA ASP A 337 -0.07 24.82 19.89
C ASP A 337 -1.09 23.74 20.25
N ALA A 338 -1.86 23.20 19.30
CA ALA A 338 -2.65 21.98 19.53
C ALA A 338 -1.77 20.76 19.80
N LEU A 339 -0.68 20.59 19.04
CA LEU A 339 0.25 19.48 19.22
C LEU A 339 0.97 19.56 20.57
N GLU A 340 1.34 20.76 21.03
CA GLU A 340 1.90 20.97 22.37
C GLU A 340 0.95 20.48 23.47
N VAL A 341 -0.35 20.77 23.35
CA VAL A 341 -1.36 20.30 24.33
C VAL A 341 -1.51 18.78 24.27
N PHE A 342 -1.58 18.19 23.07
CA PHE A 342 -1.69 16.74 22.92
C PHE A 342 -0.45 15.98 23.40
N ALA A 343 0.75 16.58 23.33
CA ALA A 343 1.98 15.99 23.85
C ALA A 343 1.92 15.68 25.35
N GLY A 344 1.07 16.40 26.10
CA GLY A 344 0.77 16.11 27.50
C GLY A 344 0.11 14.74 27.73
N LYS A 345 -0.49 14.13 26.70
CA LYS A 345 -1.14 12.80 26.74
C LYS A 345 -0.35 11.80 25.90
N LYS A 346 0.78 11.31 26.41
CA LYS A 346 1.73 10.41 25.71
C LYS A 346 1.12 9.20 24.96
N ASN A 347 -0.02 8.69 25.41
CA ASN A 347 -0.67 7.53 24.80
C ASN A 347 -1.68 7.87 23.69
N LEU A 348 -2.12 9.13 23.61
CA LEU A 348 -3.10 9.59 22.62
C LEU A 348 -2.46 9.54 21.23
N ARG A 349 -3.10 8.83 20.30
CA ARG A 349 -2.69 8.83 18.89
C ARG A 349 -3.27 10.07 18.23
N VAL A 350 -2.40 10.87 17.64
CA VAL A 350 -2.79 12.04 16.84
C VAL A 350 -2.47 11.71 15.39
N LEU A 351 -3.50 11.63 14.56
CA LEU A 351 -3.43 11.23 13.16
C LEU A 351 -3.77 12.41 12.26
N GLN A 352 -2.85 12.75 11.37
CA GLN A 352 -3.12 13.64 10.25
C GLN A 352 -3.48 12.79 9.03
N ALA A 353 -4.66 13.02 8.45
CA ALA A 353 -5.16 12.25 7.32
C ALA A 353 -5.75 13.17 6.25
N GLU A 354 -5.60 12.78 4.99
CA GLU A 354 -6.27 13.45 3.87
C GLU A 354 -7.76 13.12 3.85
N ARG A 355 -8.55 13.97 3.19
CA ARG A 355 -9.99 13.69 2.95
C ARG A 355 -10.11 12.33 2.28
N PRO A 356 -11.02 11.44 2.75
CA PRO A 356 -11.19 10.14 2.14
C PRO A 356 -11.77 10.28 0.73
N ASP A 357 -11.36 9.40 -0.17
CA ASP A 357 -11.98 9.27 -1.48
C ASP A 357 -13.46 8.89 -1.34
N GLU A 358 -14.28 9.53 -2.18
CA GLU A 358 -15.73 9.29 -2.23
C GLU A 358 -16.01 7.91 -2.82
N ALA A 359 -15.31 7.55 -3.89
CA ALA A 359 -15.34 6.22 -4.50
C ALA A 359 -14.43 5.25 -3.73
N PHE A 360 -15.02 4.18 -3.19
CA PHE A 360 -14.26 3.09 -2.56
C PHE A 360 -15.01 1.77 -2.69
N THR A 361 -14.28 0.67 -2.60
CA THR A 361 -14.83 -0.68 -2.63
C THR A 361 -14.92 -1.22 -1.22
N VAL A 362 -16.07 -1.81 -0.87
CA VAL A 362 -16.27 -2.53 0.38
C VAL A 362 -16.11 -4.02 0.10
N VAL A 363 -15.16 -4.65 0.78
CA VAL A 363 -14.94 -6.10 0.72
C VAL A 363 -15.28 -6.69 2.07
N LYS A 364 -16.24 -7.61 2.12
CA LYS A 364 -16.64 -8.31 3.34
C LYS A 364 -16.44 -9.81 3.18
N ALA A 365 -15.66 -10.40 4.07
CA ALA A 365 -15.52 -11.85 4.14
C ALA A 365 -16.84 -12.51 4.61
N ILE A 366 -17.19 -13.62 3.98
CA ILE A 366 -18.27 -14.54 4.36
C ILE A 366 -17.69 -15.95 4.48
N ASP A 367 -18.44 -16.90 5.03
CA ASP A 367 -17.98 -18.30 5.08
C ASP A 367 -17.73 -18.82 3.65
N GLY A 368 -16.49 -19.21 3.39
CA GLY A 368 -16.04 -19.70 2.08
C GLY A 368 -15.82 -18.63 0.99
N GLY A 369 -15.89 -17.32 1.26
CA GLY A 369 -15.67 -16.32 0.21
C GLY A 369 -15.78 -14.85 0.63
N PHE A 370 -16.08 -13.98 -0.33
CA PHE A 370 -16.22 -12.53 -0.14
C PHE A 370 -17.46 -12.00 -0.86
N VAL A 371 -18.09 -10.98 -0.30
CA VAL A 371 -19.03 -10.09 -1.01
C VAL A 371 -18.37 -8.74 -1.21
N ILE A 372 -18.47 -8.21 -2.44
CA ILE A 372 -17.81 -6.99 -2.87
C ILE A 372 -18.88 -6.04 -3.41
N GLN A 373 -18.86 -4.80 -2.96
CA GLN A 373 -19.79 -3.75 -3.41
C GLN A 373 -19.10 -2.39 -3.44
N GLU A 374 -19.73 -1.43 -4.10
CA GLU A 374 -19.35 -0.02 -3.96
C GLU A 374 -19.67 0.51 -2.56
N GLY A 375 -18.95 1.56 -2.18
CA GLY A 375 -19.22 2.32 -0.97
C GLY A 375 -20.59 3.00 -1.02
N ASP A 376 -21.25 3.05 0.12
CA ASP A 376 -22.47 3.86 0.24
C ASP A 376 -22.07 5.34 0.16
N HIS A 377 -22.54 6.06 -0.86
CA HIS A 377 -22.29 7.49 -1.07
C HIS A 377 -23.33 8.38 -0.38
N GLY A 378 -24.32 7.78 0.29
CA GLY A 378 -25.39 8.49 0.96
C GLY A 378 -26.41 9.09 -0.01
N TRP A 379 -27.18 10.04 0.52
CA TRP A 379 -28.25 10.74 -0.20
C TRP A 379 -27.79 12.12 -0.64
N ASP A 380 -28.09 12.48 -1.89
CA ASP A 380 -27.64 13.70 -2.57
C ASP A 380 -28.43 14.96 -2.20
N GLY A 381 -29.45 14.84 -1.35
CA GLY A 381 -30.27 15.99 -0.93
C GLY A 381 -31.57 16.14 -1.71
N GLU A 382 -31.79 15.36 -2.77
CA GLU A 382 -32.93 15.53 -3.68
C GLU A 382 -34.09 14.56 -3.36
N ASN A 383 -35.33 14.96 -3.67
CA ASN A 383 -36.55 14.17 -3.50
C ASN A 383 -36.97 13.83 -2.06
N ARG A 384 -37.44 14.84 -1.30
CA ARG A 384 -38.15 14.63 -0.03
C ARG A 384 -39.66 14.67 -0.21
N ASP A 385 -40.32 13.52 -0.09
CA ASP A 385 -41.78 13.46 -0.01
C ASP A 385 -42.27 13.69 1.42
N VAL A 386 -43.04 14.77 1.62
CA VAL A 386 -43.66 15.05 2.92
C VAL A 386 -45.00 14.32 2.99
N ALA A 387 -45.02 13.18 3.68
CA ALA A 387 -46.21 12.33 3.81
C ALA A 387 -47.32 12.92 4.71
N THR A 388 -47.06 14.03 5.41
CA THR A 388 -48.02 14.65 6.33
C THR A 388 -48.47 16.03 5.86
N LYS A 389 -49.54 16.57 6.45
CA LYS A 389 -50.03 17.92 6.13
C LYS A 389 -49.09 19.03 6.62
N ARG A 390 -48.40 18.82 7.76
CA ARG A 390 -47.46 19.81 8.32
C ARG A 390 -46.12 19.64 7.63
N ARG A 391 -45.62 20.71 7.02
CA ARG A 391 -44.25 20.72 6.50
C ARG A 391 -43.25 20.94 7.65
N PRO A 392 -42.08 20.29 7.61
CA PRO A 392 -41.01 20.59 8.55
C PRO A 392 -40.56 22.04 8.39
N SER A 393 -40.22 22.68 9.50
CA SER A 393 -39.47 23.94 9.51
C SER A 393 -38.04 23.74 8.98
N ASP A 394 -37.33 24.84 8.74
CA ASP A 394 -35.93 24.76 8.27
C ASP A 394 -35.01 24.10 9.31
N ALA A 395 -35.23 24.36 10.60
CA ALA A 395 -34.48 23.73 11.68
C ALA A 395 -34.75 22.22 11.76
N GLU A 396 -36.01 21.80 11.66
CA GLU A 396 -36.37 20.38 11.57
C GLU A 396 -35.79 19.73 10.30
N SER A 397 -35.76 20.46 9.19
CA SER A 397 -35.21 19.97 7.92
C SER A 397 -33.70 19.76 7.97
N ARG A 398 -32.96 20.65 8.66
CA ARG A 398 -31.52 20.50 8.94
C ARG A 398 -31.25 19.34 9.91
N ALA A 399 -32.06 19.23 10.96
CA ALA A 399 -31.95 18.13 11.92
C ALA A 399 -32.18 16.76 11.23
N MET A 400 -33.18 16.65 10.35
CA MET A 400 -33.41 15.44 9.56
C MET A 400 -32.26 15.15 8.59
N GLU A 401 -31.66 16.17 7.96
CA GLU A 401 -30.50 15.97 7.10
C GLU A 401 -29.30 15.43 7.88
N LEU A 402 -28.99 16.04 9.02
CA LEU A 402 -27.92 15.58 9.89
C LEU A 402 -28.17 14.13 10.35
N ALA A 403 -29.37 13.84 10.87
CA ALA A 403 -29.73 12.50 11.31
C ALA A 403 -29.64 11.47 10.17
N TRP A 404 -30.07 11.84 8.96
CA TRP A 404 -30.00 10.97 7.77
C TRP A 404 -28.57 10.66 7.34
N ARG A 405 -27.68 11.66 7.36
CA ARG A 405 -26.24 11.46 7.06
C ARG A 405 -25.58 10.59 8.14
N VAL A 406 -25.94 10.78 9.41
CA VAL A 406 -25.34 10.02 10.53
C VAL A 406 -25.85 8.57 10.60
N VAL A 407 -27.15 8.32 10.35
CA VAL A 407 -27.74 6.97 10.50
C VAL A 407 -27.12 5.93 9.56
N LYS A 408 -26.59 6.37 8.41
CA LYS A 408 -25.78 5.55 7.49
C LYS A 408 -24.58 4.88 8.16
N HIS A 409 -24.01 5.51 9.19
CA HIS A 409 -22.82 5.04 9.91
C HIS A 409 -23.15 4.26 11.19
N VAL A 410 -24.42 3.96 11.43
CA VAL A 410 -24.89 3.20 12.60
C VAL A 410 -25.30 1.79 12.17
N GLY A 411 -24.93 0.78 12.96
CA GLY A 411 -25.31 -0.60 12.68
C GLY A 411 -26.82 -0.80 12.61
N SER A 412 -27.32 -1.42 11.54
CA SER A 412 -28.76 -1.65 11.32
C SER A 412 -29.35 -2.70 12.29
N ASN A 413 -30.60 -2.54 12.76
CA ASN A 413 -31.50 -1.39 12.51
C ASN A 413 -31.11 -0.18 13.37
N ALA A 414 -31.15 1.01 12.78
CA ALA A 414 -30.66 2.23 13.41
C ALA A 414 -31.71 3.34 13.48
N ILE A 415 -31.70 4.08 14.58
CA ILE A 415 -32.47 5.32 14.77
C ILE A 415 -31.49 6.37 15.28
N VAL A 416 -31.43 7.52 14.63
CA VAL A 416 -30.69 8.69 15.10
C VAL A 416 -31.67 9.80 15.41
N VAL A 417 -31.63 10.30 16.63
CA VAL A 417 -32.37 11.50 17.05
C VAL A 417 -31.38 12.67 16.99
N GLY A 418 -31.79 13.78 16.37
CA GLY A 418 -30.91 14.92 16.17
C GLY A 418 -31.63 16.26 16.29
N ALA A 419 -30.83 17.27 16.62
CA ALA A 419 -31.15 18.68 16.48
C ALA A 419 -30.44 19.24 15.25
N GLU A 420 -30.58 20.55 15.00
CA GLU A 420 -29.96 21.19 13.82
C GLU A 420 -28.43 21.14 13.80
N ASP A 421 -27.80 21.00 14.97
CA ASP A 421 -26.35 21.12 15.14
C ASP A 421 -25.69 19.94 15.87
N ARG A 422 -26.44 18.89 16.23
CA ARG A 422 -25.91 17.69 16.88
C ARG A 422 -26.89 16.52 16.87
N ILE A 423 -26.38 15.32 17.14
CA ILE A 423 -27.24 14.21 17.58
C ILE A 423 -27.54 14.34 19.08
N LEU A 424 -28.61 13.68 19.54
CA LEU A 424 -29.18 13.84 20.89
C LEU A 424 -29.11 12.58 21.74
#